data_AF-A0A969YG00-F1
#
_entry.id   AF-A0A969YG00-F1
#
_cell.length_a   1.000
_cell.length_b   1.000
_cell.length_c   1.000
_cell.angle_alpha   90.00
_cell.angle_beta   90.00
_cell.angle_gamma   90.00
#
_symmetry.space_group_name_H-M   'P 1'
#
loop_
_entity.id
_entity.type
_entity.pdbx_description
1 polymer ?
#
loop_
_entity_poly.entity_id
_entity_poly.type
_entity_poly.pdbx_seq_one_letter_code
_entity_poly.pdbx_strand_id
1 'polypeptide(L)'
;MTLRIILSITLGLIAAVLSTPAPAASEFSPQPKLLSVSGANGTPDRSCIATPASAKSKPEYQNLDTDSTAARFQTVGRPRIARANIADGSTILEIEADTNFACRVETSTNLIDWENAGWVDGLRNGLFSFADHSRASHPMRFYRAVLVEIPSVRIAVLSDPHYMHPSLLISDGPAFQNYLLYDPKLLCQSAAILDSAIAGITNARPDLVLIPGDLTKDGELVSHQSAAEVLRRLRDAGIKVFVCPGNHDVANPEAVAFDGATVAPVPSVTPEEFAGIYADFGYGNASIRDPNSLSYVAEPVPGLLILAMDACRYDRNTNNRSFVGGYFDAARWDWITNQLDRARAQGKLLIGMMHHGVTEHYLGQKTFFPEYVVDDYESVRETFARYRMRVVFTGHYHAHDIVQFDSPAGKLFDIETGSLLTYPCPYRVVDLAVNGWLAIKSQFVTNIDYDLGGVAFPNYAYSYITNGTMNYSVYLLTQPPYNLPPTAAQQFAPPLTEAFLSHCIGDESSRSISPQTQGLIAFLLEQEDPMAQLMANALLALFNDPEPADNDLSINLLTGEVAP
;
A
#
# COMPACT_ATOMS: atom_id res chain seq x y z
N MET A 1 43.87 -16.78 -24.00
CA MET A 1 42.78 -17.67 -24.51
C MET A 1 41.82 -18.10 -23.39
N THR A 2 41.77 -17.39 -22.25
CA THR A 2 41.03 -17.82 -21.04
C THR A 2 39.98 -16.81 -20.57
N LEU A 3 40.06 -15.54 -21.00
CA LEU A 3 39.04 -14.52 -20.69
C LEU A 3 37.92 -14.48 -21.74
N ARG A 4 38.25 -14.71 -23.02
CA ARG A 4 37.26 -14.80 -24.11
C ARG A 4 36.34 -16.01 -24.01
N ILE A 5 36.78 -17.13 -23.43
CA ILE A 5 35.92 -18.31 -23.25
C ILE A 5 35.00 -18.13 -22.02
N ILE A 6 35.47 -17.45 -20.97
CA ILE A 6 34.63 -17.04 -19.85
C ILE A 6 33.56 -16.05 -20.35
N LEU A 7 33.95 -14.99 -21.07
CA LEU A 7 33.03 -14.01 -21.65
C LEU A 7 32.09 -14.58 -22.72
N SER A 8 32.53 -15.48 -23.60
CA SER A 8 31.67 -16.09 -24.64
C SER A 8 30.63 -17.08 -24.10
N ILE A 9 30.78 -17.57 -22.87
CA ILE A 9 29.75 -18.36 -22.16
C ILE A 9 28.81 -17.43 -21.38
N THR A 10 29.28 -16.24 -20.97
CA THR A 10 28.46 -15.17 -20.37
C THR A 10 27.58 -14.44 -21.41
N LEU A 11 27.94 -14.48 -22.70
CA LEU A 11 27.35 -13.71 -23.81
C LEU A 11 26.05 -14.30 -24.43
N GLY A 12 25.28 -15.09 -23.67
CA GLY A 12 24.00 -15.65 -24.14
C GLY A 12 22.80 -15.47 -23.21
N LEU A 13 22.96 -14.88 -22.02
CA LEU A 13 22.00 -15.00 -20.92
C LEU A 13 21.58 -13.65 -20.34
N ILE A 14 21.12 -12.75 -21.22
CA ILE A 14 20.81 -11.36 -20.87
C ILE A 14 19.34 -10.97 -21.21
N ALA A 15 18.48 -11.93 -21.60
CA ALA A 15 17.06 -11.65 -21.89
C ALA A 15 16.06 -12.42 -21.01
N ALA A 16 16.48 -13.02 -19.89
CA ALA A 16 15.61 -13.88 -19.07
C ALA A 16 15.60 -13.50 -17.58
N VAL A 17 15.90 -12.22 -17.31
CA VAL A 17 16.01 -11.48 -16.03
C VAL A 17 15.47 -12.22 -14.80
N LEU A 18 14.14 -12.39 -14.77
CA LEU A 18 13.39 -12.97 -13.65
C LEU A 18 12.06 -13.63 -14.10
N SER A 19 12.12 -14.71 -14.89
CA SER A 19 10.90 -15.45 -15.25
C SER A 19 10.97 -16.97 -14.99
N THR A 20 10.03 -17.44 -14.16
CA THR A 20 9.49 -18.81 -13.99
C THR A 20 10.06 -19.72 -12.88
N PRO A 21 9.18 -20.57 -12.29
CA PRO A 21 9.21 -20.99 -10.90
C PRO A 21 9.86 -22.36 -10.65
N ALA A 22 10.02 -22.69 -9.38
CA ALA A 22 10.52 -23.97 -8.92
C ALA A 22 9.66 -25.18 -9.39
N PRO A 23 10.29 -26.31 -9.76
CA PRO A 23 9.61 -27.47 -10.34
C PRO A 23 8.65 -28.17 -9.37
N ALA A 24 7.54 -28.67 -9.91
CA ALA A 24 6.49 -29.37 -9.19
C ALA A 24 6.92 -30.77 -8.72
N ALA A 25 6.65 -31.08 -7.45
CA ALA A 25 6.51 -32.45 -6.99
C ALA A 25 5.06 -32.90 -7.26
N SER A 26 4.82 -33.57 -8.38
CA SER A 26 3.62 -34.39 -8.60
C SER A 26 3.69 -35.61 -7.65
N GLU A 27 2.63 -36.27 -7.19
CA GLU A 27 1.36 -36.62 -7.82
C GLU A 27 0.58 -37.40 -6.74
N PHE A 28 -0.65 -37.03 -6.32
CA PHE A 28 -1.66 -37.98 -5.77
C PHE A 28 -2.99 -37.23 -5.59
N SER A 29 -3.98 -37.55 -6.43
CA SER A 29 -5.37 -37.08 -6.29
C SER A 29 -6.27 -38.20 -5.77
N PRO A 30 -7.16 -37.90 -4.82
CA PRO A 30 -8.44 -38.59 -4.71
C PRO A 30 -9.60 -37.60 -4.84
N GLN A 31 -10.56 -37.92 -5.70
CA GLN A 31 -11.83 -37.18 -5.80
C GLN A 31 -12.75 -37.44 -4.60
N PRO A 32 -13.52 -36.44 -4.14
CA PRO A 32 -14.72 -36.66 -3.35
C PRO A 32 -16.02 -36.33 -4.10
N LYS A 33 -17.04 -37.15 -3.80
CA LYS A 33 -18.43 -37.05 -4.26
C LYS A 33 -19.18 -35.92 -3.54
N LEU A 34 -19.95 -35.16 -4.31
CA LEU A 34 -21.01 -34.26 -3.89
C LEU A 34 -22.13 -34.99 -3.12
N LEU A 35 -22.63 -34.35 -2.06
CA LEU A 35 -24.00 -34.49 -1.60
C LEU A 35 -24.57 -33.12 -1.19
N SER A 36 -25.80 -32.94 -1.61
CA SER A 36 -26.59 -31.71 -1.68
C SER A 36 -27.68 -31.64 -0.61
N VAL A 37 -28.26 -30.44 -0.45
CA VAL A 37 -29.72 -30.11 -0.45
C VAL A 37 -30.21 -29.26 0.74
N SER A 38 -30.82 -28.12 0.35
CA SER A 38 -31.94 -27.34 0.96
C SER A 38 -31.73 -26.72 2.34
N GLY A 39 -32.31 -25.58 2.73
CA GLY A 39 -33.40 -24.67 2.32
C GLY A 39 -33.51 -23.68 3.51
N ALA A 40 -34.20 -22.55 3.55
CA ALA A 40 -35.40 -22.08 2.88
C ALA A 40 -35.55 -20.56 3.13
N ASN A 41 -36.47 -19.98 2.36
CA ASN A 41 -36.89 -18.58 2.32
C ASN A 41 -37.42 -17.98 3.64
N GLY A 42 -37.31 -16.65 3.76
CA GLY A 42 -38.15 -15.86 4.66
C GLY A 42 -37.80 -14.37 4.70
N THR A 43 -38.49 -13.54 3.92
CA THR A 43 -38.71 -12.09 4.14
C THR A 43 -40.18 -11.79 3.75
N PRO A 44 -40.75 -10.60 4.01
CA PRO A 44 -40.26 -9.42 4.74
C PRO A 44 -41.26 -8.92 5.80
N ASP A 45 -40.89 -7.92 6.62
CA ASP A 45 -41.91 -7.01 7.15
C ASP A 45 -41.44 -5.55 7.20
N ARG A 46 -42.38 -4.66 6.89
CA ARG A 46 -42.24 -3.20 6.75
C ARG A 46 -42.85 -2.49 7.96
N SER A 47 -42.45 -1.24 8.14
CA SER A 47 -42.99 -0.16 9.01
C SER A 47 -42.09 0.12 10.23
N CYS A 48 -41.80 1.35 10.63
CA CYS A 48 -42.61 2.58 10.63
C CYS A 48 -41.78 3.84 10.36
N ILE A 49 -42.48 4.83 9.82
CA ILE A 49 -42.10 6.24 9.67
C ILE A 49 -42.28 6.95 11.02
N ALA A 50 -41.32 7.76 11.44
CA ALA A 50 -41.54 8.89 12.33
C ALA A 50 -40.39 9.92 12.22
N THR A 51 -40.69 11.11 11.71
CA THR A 51 -39.95 12.35 11.97
C THR A 51 -40.51 13.00 13.24
N PRO A 52 -39.69 13.77 13.96
CA PRO A 52 -40.03 15.19 14.06
C PRO A 52 -38.84 16.14 14.01
N ALA A 53 -39.16 17.36 13.58
CA ALA A 53 -38.30 18.52 13.44
C ALA A 53 -37.87 19.15 14.78
N SER A 54 -36.73 19.84 14.77
CA SER A 54 -36.57 21.11 15.52
C SER A 54 -35.54 22.02 14.88
N ALA A 55 -35.87 23.30 14.86
CA ALA A 55 -35.28 24.39 14.08
C ALA A 55 -33.77 24.62 14.31
N LYS A 56 -33.02 24.72 13.21
CA LYS A 56 -31.75 25.47 13.17
C LYS A 56 -32.05 26.91 12.78
N SER A 57 -31.49 27.85 13.53
CA SER A 57 -31.50 29.29 13.25
C SER A 57 -31.08 29.58 11.80
N LYS A 58 -31.77 30.51 11.13
CA LYS A 58 -31.43 30.93 9.77
C LYS A 58 -30.00 31.49 9.75
N PRO A 59 -29.11 31.00 8.88
CA PRO A 59 -27.81 31.64 8.66
C PRO A 59 -28.02 33.02 8.02
N GLU A 60 -27.21 34.00 8.42
CA GLU A 60 -27.18 35.32 7.77
C GLU A 60 -26.63 35.19 6.34
N TYR A 61 -27.32 35.80 5.37
CA TYR A 61 -26.94 35.79 3.95
C TYR A 61 -26.35 37.15 3.58
N GLN A 62 -25.19 37.17 2.92
CA GLN A 62 -24.62 38.39 2.33
C GLN A 62 -24.90 38.41 0.82
N ASN A 63 -25.59 39.46 0.36
CA ASN A 63 -25.74 39.76 -1.07
C ASN A 63 -24.48 40.50 -1.54
N LEU A 64 -23.65 39.83 -2.33
CA LEU A 64 -22.58 40.46 -3.11
C LEU A 64 -23.11 40.62 -4.54
N ASP A 65 -23.95 41.64 -4.77
CA ASP A 65 -24.54 41.90 -6.10
C ASP A 65 -24.01 43.22 -6.67
N THR A 66 -23.39 43.14 -7.84
CA THR A 66 -23.27 44.25 -8.78
C THR A 66 -23.79 43.73 -10.14
N ASP A 67 -25.06 44.05 -10.41
CA ASP A 67 -25.88 43.77 -11.61
C ASP A 67 -26.72 42.47 -11.68
N SER A 68 -27.91 42.57 -11.06
CA SER A 68 -29.22 42.04 -11.48
C SER A 68 -29.32 40.63 -12.09
N THR A 69 -29.45 39.62 -11.22
CA THR A 69 -30.33 38.41 -11.25
C THR A 69 -29.73 37.41 -10.27
N ALA A 70 -30.06 37.63 -8.99
CA ALA A 70 -29.22 37.30 -7.84
C ALA A 70 -28.99 35.79 -7.62
N ALA A 71 -27.81 35.30 -8.01
CA ALA A 71 -27.18 34.21 -7.28
C ALA A 71 -26.90 34.72 -5.86
N ARG A 72 -27.33 33.98 -4.82
CA ARG A 72 -27.06 34.35 -3.42
C ARG A 72 -26.02 33.40 -2.83
N PHE A 73 -25.17 33.96 -1.98
CA PHE A 73 -23.98 33.29 -1.46
C PHE A 73 -24.07 33.13 0.05
N GLN A 74 -23.56 32.01 0.56
CA GLN A 74 -23.47 31.77 1.99
C GLN A 74 -22.03 31.41 2.33
N THR A 75 -21.30 32.31 3.00
CA THR A 75 -19.99 31.99 3.60
C THR A 75 -19.80 32.77 4.89
N VAL A 76 -19.62 32.07 6.01
CA VAL A 76 -19.11 32.62 7.28
C VAL A 76 -17.73 31.98 7.48
N GLY A 77 -16.66 32.77 7.38
CA GLY A 77 -15.27 32.26 7.39
C GLY A 77 -14.66 32.06 5.99
N ARG A 78 -13.35 31.76 5.93
CA ARG A 78 -12.62 31.38 4.70
C ARG A 78 -12.66 29.85 4.54
N PRO A 79 -12.69 29.29 3.32
CA PRO A 79 -12.74 29.94 2.01
C PRO A 79 -14.09 30.62 1.79
N ARG A 80 -14.06 31.83 1.22
CA ARG A 80 -15.25 32.64 0.94
C ARG A 80 -15.38 32.93 -0.55
N ILE A 81 -16.60 32.98 -1.06
CA ILE A 81 -16.84 33.50 -2.40
C ILE A 81 -16.72 35.02 -2.31
N ALA A 82 -15.61 35.56 -2.83
CA ALA A 82 -15.29 36.97 -2.75
C ALA A 82 -15.94 37.78 -3.88
N ARG A 83 -16.05 37.20 -5.08
CA ARG A 83 -16.78 37.79 -6.23
C ARG A 83 -17.48 36.70 -7.02
N ALA A 84 -18.51 37.09 -7.76
CA ALA A 84 -19.15 36.24 -8.76
C ALA A 84 -19.52 37.09 -9.97
N ASN A 85 -19.14 36.63 -11.15
CA ASN A 85 -19.47 37.27 -12.42
C ASN A 85 -20.33 36.35 -13.27
N ILE A 86 -21.22 36.94 -14.04
CA ILE A 86 -22.14 36.23 -14.92
C ILE A 86 -21.73 36.59 -16.35
N ALA A 87 -21.27 35.61 -17.11
CA ALA A 87 -20.87 35.81 -18.49
C ALA A 87 -21.21 34.54 -19.30
N ASP A 88 -21.76 34.73 -20.50
CA ASP A 88 -21.93 33.68 -21.50
C ASP A 88 -22.62 32.41 -20.99
N GLY A 89 -23.73 32.58 -20.23
CA GLY A 89 -24.51 31.45 -19.69
C GLY A 89 -23.87 30.71 -18.52
N SER A 90 -22.72 31.19 -18.04
CA SER A 90 -21.93 30.62 -16.94
C SER A 90 -21.84 31.57 -15.75
N THR A 91 -21.65 31.02 -14.54
CA THR A 91 -21.22 31.81 -13.37
C THR A 91 -19.75 31.55 -13.12
N ILE A 92 -18.94 32.60 -13.05
CA ILE A 92 -17.55 32.54 -12.60
C ILE A 92 -17.50 33.03 -11.15
N LEU A 93 -17.12 32.17 -10.22
CA LEU A 93 -16.90 32.48 -8.82
C LEU A 93 -15.42 32.74 -8.58
N GLU A 94 -15.11 33.83 -7.89
CA GLU A 94 -13.78 34.11 -7.35
C GLU A 94 -13.80 33.77 -5.87
N ILE A 95 -13.09 32.72 -5.50
CA ILE A 95 -13.03 32.18 -4.14
C ILE A 95 -11.75 32.68 -3.49
N GLU A 96 -11.91 33.46 -2.42
CA GLU A 96 -10.79 33.87 -1.57
C GLU A 96 -10.59 32.84 -0.47
N ALA A 97 -9.38 32.33 -0.36
CA ALA A 97 -9.06 31.28 0.58
C ALA A 97 -7.69 31.49 1.20
N ASP A 98 -7.50 30.89 2.37
CA ASP A 98 -6.22 30.81 3.05
C ASP A 98 -5.31 29.77 2.38
N THR A 99 -4.02 29.78 2.75
CA THR A 99 -3.01 28.83 2.31
C THR A 99 -3.47 27.41 2.57
N ASN A 100 -3.30 26.55 1.55
CA ASN A 100 -3.53 25.11 1.61
C ASN A 100 -5.00 24.77 1.90
N PHE A 101 -5.88 25.19 1.00
CA PHE A 101 -7.29 24.84 1.05
C PHE A 101 -7.66 23.94 -0.13
N ALA A 102 -8.58 23.02 0.11
CA ALA A 102 -9.47 22.50 -0.91
C ALA A 102 -10.89 22.86 -0.49
N CYS A 103 -11.68 23.40 -1.40
CA CYS A 103 -13.08 23.65 -1.17
C CYS A 103 -13.95 23.12 -2.29
N ARG A 104 -15.10 22.62 -1.87
CA ARG A 104 -16.18 22.25 -2.76
C ARG A 104 -16.99 23.48 -3.06
N VAL A 105 -17.27 23.73 -4.34
CA VAL A 105 -18.34 24.64 -4.72
C VAL A 105 -19.61 23.83 -4.79
N GLU A 106 -20.55 24.14 -3.91
CA GLU A 106 -21.88 23.54 -3.94
C GLU A 106 -22.89 24.53 -4.50
N THR A 107 -23.86 24.00 -5.23
CA THR A 107 -24.99 24.73 -5.77
C THR A 107 -26.33 24.27 -5.23
N SER A 108 -27.29 25.17 -5.13
CA SER A 108 -28.67 24.84 -4.75
C SER A 108 -29.65 25.67 -5.57
N THR A 109 -30.87 25.18 -5.77
CA THR A 109 -31.97 25.96 -6.36
C THR A 109 -33.01 26.42 -5.33
N ASN A 110 -32.93 25.91 -4.09
CA ASN A 110 -33.94 26.14 -3.05
C ASN A 110 -33.34 26.44 -1.65
N LEU A 111 -32.02 26.56 -1.53
CA LEU A 111 -31.25 26.74 -0.29
C LEU A 111 -31.31 25.57 0.71
N ILE A 112 -32.00 24.48 0.36
CA ILE A 112 -32.18 23.30 1.21
C ILE A 112 -31.33 22.15 0.67
N ASP A 113 -31.50 21.85 -0.61
CA ASP A 113 -30.82 20.76 -1.31
C ASP A 113 -29.57 21.32 -1.99
N TRP A 114 -28.40 20.86 -1.56
CA TRP A 114 -27.11 21.31 -2.08
C TRP A 114 -26.43 20.17 -2.83
N GLU A 115 -25.94 20.47 -4.02
CA GLU A 115 -25.26 19.55 -4.93
C GLU A 115 -23.84 20.04 -5.20
N ASN A 116 -22.91 19.13 -5.39
CA ASN A 116 -21.54 19.48 -5.76
C ASN A 116 -21.51 19.99 -7.22
N ALA A 117 -21.07 21.23 -7.43
CA ALA A 117 -20.85 21.81 -8.75
C ALA A 117 -19.39 21.67 -9.23
N GLY A 118 -18.45 21.50 -8.30
CA GLY A 118 -17.05 21.24 -8.59
C GLY A 118 -16.12 21.68 -7.46
N TRP A 119 -14.83 21.81 -7.79
CA TRP A 119 -13.75 21.93 -6.81
C TRP A 119 -12.88 23.13 -7.10
N VAL A 120 -12.41 23.78 -6.04
CA VAL A 120 -11.40 24.83 -6.08
C VAL A 120 -10.37 24.56 -5.00
N ASP A 121 -9.12 24.70 -5.35
CA ASP A 121 -8.03 24.51 -4.43
C ASP A 121 -6.88 25.46 -4.74
N GLY A 122 -5.98 25.62 -3.76
CA GLY A 122 -4.87 26.52 -3.91
C GLY A 122 -3.82 26.37 -2.83
N LEU A 123 -2.56 26.49 -3.27
CA LEU A 123 -1.36 26.35 -2.45
C LEU A 123 -0.95 27.66 -1.75
N ARG A 124 -1.63 28.76 -2.09
CA ARG A 124 -1.27 30.11 -1.63
C ARG A 124 -2.51 30.86 -1.21
N ASN A 125 -2.35 31.81 -0.29
CA ASN A 125 -3.35 32.83 -0.06
C ASN A 125 -3.66 33.51 -1.39
N GLY A 126 -4.92 33.51 -1.79
CA GLY A 126 -5.24 33.94 -3.14
C GLY A 126 -6.70 33.94 -3.45
N LEU A 127 -6.97 34.35 -4.69
CA LEU A 127 -8.27 34.37 -5.31
C LEU A 127 -8.27 33.33 -6.42
N PHE A 128 -9.26 32.44 -6.40
CA PHE A 128 -9.32 31.27 -7.27
C PHE A 128 -10.63 31.25 -8.04
N SER A 129 -10.56 31.08 -9.36
CA SER A 129 -11.73 31.14 -10.22
C SER A 129 -12.36 29.75 -10.40
N PHE A 130 -13.69 29.67 -10.27
CA PHE A 130 -14.50 28.49 -10.59
C PHE A 130 -15.60 28.84 -11.56
N ALA A 131 -15.75 28.08 -12.64
CA ALA A 131 -16.81 28.30 -13.62
C ALA A 131 -17.90 27.22 -13.53
N ASP A 132 -19.13 27.64 -13.23
CA ASP A 132 -20.34 26.85 -13.39
C ASP A 132 -21.00 27.16 -14.74
N HIS A 133 -20.80 26.28 -15.71
CA HIS A 133 -21.39 26.35 -17.04
C HIS A 133 -22.84 25.87 -17.11
N SER A 134 -23.37 25.30 -16.03
CA SER A 134 -24.72 24.72 -15.98
C SER A 134 -25.77 25.69 -15.46
N ARG A 135 -25.42 26.97 -15.31
CA ARG A 135 -26.36 28.01 -14.88
C ARG A 135 -27.50 28.26 -15.86
N ALA A 136 -27.26 28.17 -17.17
CA ALA A 136 -28.30 28.43 -18.17
C ALA A 136 -29.56 27.56 -17.97
N SER A 137 -29.41 26.34 -17.42
CA SER A 137 -30.53 25.45 -17.08
C SER A 137 -31.11 25.67 -15.68
N HIS A 138 -30.48 26.52 -14.85
CA HIS A 138 -30.82 26.75 -13.45
C HIS A 138 -30.75 28.26 -13.12
N PRO A 139 -31.75 29.06 -13.54
CA PRO A 139 -31.72 30.52 -13.43
C PRO A 139 -31.77 31.05 -11.97
N MET A 140 -32.25 30.24 -11.03
CA MET A 140 -32.25 30.51 -9.59
C MET A 140 -31.23 29.60 -8.92
N ARG A 141 -29.95 30.00 -8.94
CA ARG A 141 -28.85 29.18 -8.41
C ARG A 141 -28.11 29.89 -7.29
N PHE A 142 -27.96 29.20 -6.18
CA PHE A 142 -27.20 29.61 -5.01
C PHE A 142 -25.87 28.90 -5.01
N TYR A 143 -24.83 29.55 -4.46
CA TYR A 143 -23.49 28.97 -4.38
C TYR A 143 -22.96 29.08 -2.95
N ARG A 144 -22.18 28.08 -2.52
CA ARG A 144 -21.34 28.17 -1.33
C ARG A 144 -20.02 27.46 -1.57
N ALA A 145 -18.96 27.99 -0.97
CA ALA A 145 -17.67 27.32 -0.88
C ALA A 145 -17.62 26.59 0.46
N VAL A 146 -17.40 25.28 0.45
CA VAL A 146 -17.31 24.43 1.63
C VAL A 146 -15.90 23.90 1.74
N LEU A 147 -15.19 24.26 2.81
CA LEU A 147 -13.86 23.71 3.07
C LEU A 147 -13.95 22.18 3.20
N VAL A 148 -12.99 21.47 2.62
CA VAL A 148 -12.78 20.05 2.92
C VAL A 148 -12.27 19.97 4.35
N GLU A 149 -13.10 19.43 5.25
CA GLU A 149 -12.66 19.16 6.62
C GLU A 149 -11.68 17.98 6.60
N ILE A 150 -10.40 18.28 6.82
CA ILE A 150 -9.38 17.25 7.04
C ILE A 150 -9.43 16.88 8.51
N PRO A 151 -9.73 15.61 8.84
CA PRO A 151 -9.70 15.18 10.22
C PRO A 151 -8.26 15.13 10.73
N SER A 152 -8.06 15.42 12.00
CA SER A 152 -6.81 15.07 12.67
C SER A 152 -6.85 13.60 13.04
N VAL A 153 -5.89 12.82 12.57
CA VAL A 153 -5.88 11.36 12.74
C VAL A 153 -4.45 10.88 12.89
N ARG A 154 -4.20 10.04 13.89
CA ARG A 154 -2.96 9.26 13.98
C ARG A 154 -3.17 7.87 13.41
N ILE A 155 -2.30 7.48 12.50
CA ILE A 155 -2.31 6.23 11.77
C ILE A 155 -1.03 5.47 12.12
N ALA A 156 -1.12 4.17 12.39
CA ALA A 156 0.06 3.31 12.32
C ALA A 156 -0.03 2.39 11.09
N VAL A 157 1.10 2.10 10.47
CA VAL A 157 1.18 1.25 9.28
C VAL A 157 2.26 0.21 9.52
N LEU A 158 1.91 -1.06 9.33
CA LEU A 158 2.86 -2.18 9.29
C LEU A 158 2.51 -3.02 8.08
N SER A 159 3.47 -3.69 7.45
CA SER A 159 3.21 -4.57 6.32
C SER A 159 3.97 -5.88 6.45
N ASP A 160 3.52 -6.87 5.68
CA ASP A 160 4.17 -8.16 5.48
C ASP A 160 4.60 -8.81 6.82
N PRO A 161 3.70 -8.89 7.82
CA PRO A 161 4.04 -9.53 9.09
C PRO A 161 4.37 -11.02 8.92
N HIS A 162 3.91 -11.64 7.82
CA HIS A 162 4.17 -13.03 7.45
C HIS A 162 4.05 -13.98 8.64
N TYR A 163 2.99 -13.80 9.43
CA TYR A 163 2.83 -14.54 10.67
C TYR A 163 2.79 -16.04 10.36
N MET A 164 3.71 -16.79 10.94
CA MET A 164 3.70 -18.25 10.95
C MET A 164 3.30 -18.73 12.35
N HIS A 165 2.20 -19.48 12.45
CA HIS A 165 1.83 -20.06 13.73
C HIS A 165 2.91 -21.06 14.20
N PRO A 166 3.36 -21.02 15.48
CA PRO A 166 4.45 -21.89 15.96
C PRO A 166 4.21 -23.39 15.77
N SER A 167 2.94 -23.84 15.75
CA SER A 167 2.62 -25.25 15.50
C SER A 167 2.94 -25.75 14.09
N LEU A 168 3.21 -24.84 13.14
CA LEU A 168 3.57 -25.19 11.77
C LEU A 168 5.04 -25.63 11.66
N LEU A 169 5.86 -25.40 12.69
CA LEU A 169 7.19 -25.98 12.81
C LEU A 169 7.16 -27.08 13.87
N ILE A 170 6.81 -28.29 13.47
CA ILE A 170 6.70 -29.46 14.37
C ILE A 170 8.09 -29.91 14.82
N SER A 171 9.00 -30.03 13.85
CA SER A 171 10.42 -30.25 14.08
C SER A 171 11.21 -29.48 13.03
N ASP A 172 12.21 -28.74 13.48
CA ASP A 172 13.20 -28.16 12.58
C ASP A 172 13.97 -29.26 11.83
N GLY A 173 14.41 -28.95 10.62
CA GLY A 173 15.13 -29.87 9.75
C GLY A 173 15.20 -29.40 8.29
N PRO A 174 15.69 -30.27 7.39
CA PRO A 174 16.01 -29.89 6.01
C PRO A 174 14.83 -29.27 5.23
N ALA A 175 13.58 -29.64 5.52
CA ALA A 175 12.43 -29.07 4.81
C ALA A 175 12.29 -27.56 5.09
N PHE A 176 12.33 -27.17 6.36
CA PHE A 176 12.22 -25.77 6.77
C PHE A 176 13.48 -24.97 6.43
N GLN A 177 14.66 -25.56 6.63
CA GLN A 177 15.93 -24.91 6.27
C GLN A 177 16.03 -24.65 4.77
N ASN A 178 15.55 -25.57 3.92
CA ASN A 178 15.50 -25.34 2.48
C ASN A 178 14.51 -24.22 2.09
N TYR A 179 13.38 -24.10 2.80
CA TYR A 179 12.46 -22.97 2.58
C TYR A 179 13.17 -21.64 2.83
N LEU A 180 13.88 -21.51 3.96
CA LEU A 180 14.59 -20.29 4.35
C LEU A 180 15.77 -19.93 3.43
N LEU A 181 16.29 -20.88 2.64
CA LEU A 181 17.28 -20.57 1.61
C LEU A 181 16.70 -19.79 0.43
N TYR A 182 15.39 -19.93 0.18
CA TYR A 182 14.68 -19.24 -0.90
C TYR A 182 13.95 -17.99 -0.43
N ASP A 183 13.56 -17.94 0.83
CA ASP A 183 12.83 -16.83 1.42
C ASP A 183 13.38 -16.52 2.83
N PRO A 184 14.48 -15.75 2.91
CA PRO A 184 15.14 -15.48 4.18
C PRO A 184 14.31 -14.51 5.04
N LYS A 185 13.47 -15.07 5.91
CA LYS A 185 12.62 -14.34 6.86
C LYS A 185 12.80 -14.86 8.29
N LEU A 186 12.53 -13.99 9.28
CA LEU A 186 12.52 -14.31 10.71
C LEU A 186 11.27 -15.11 11.14
N LEU A 187 10.93 -16.19 10.42
CA LEU A 187 9.68 -16.94 10.59
C LEU A 187 9.54 -17.60 11.96
N CYS A 188 10.63 -18.12 12.54
CA CYS A 188 10.59 -18.67 13.90
C CYS A 188 10.21 -17.60 14.93
N GLN A 189 10.61 -16.35 14.69
CA GLN A 189 10.36 -15.22 15.57
C GLN A 189 9.09 -14.45 15.21
N SER A 190 8.37 -14.81 14.13
CA SER A 190 7.29 -13.98 13.57
C SER A 190 6.21 -13.65 14.60
N ALA A 191 5.85 -14.61 15.46
CA ALA A 191 4.85 -14.39 16.51
C ALA A 191 5.33 -13.36 17.55
N ALA A 192 6.57 -13.49 18.03
CA ALA A 192 7.14 -12.58 19.02
C ALA A 192 7.40 -11.17 18.44
N ILE A 193 7.76 -11.09 17.16
CA ILE A 193 7.93 -9.84 16.43
C ILE A 193 6.57 -9.13 16.29
N LEU A 194 5.53 -9.82 15.81
CA LEU A 194 4.19 -9.24 15.68
C LEU A 194 3.66 -8.79 17.05
N ASP A 195 3.81 -9.60 18.09
CA ASP A 195 3.41 -9.23 19.45
C ASP A 195 4.11 -7.95 19.93
N SER A 196 5.41 -7.80 19.68
CA SER A 196 6.15 -6.58 20.04
C SER A 196 5.73 -5.37 19.20
N ALA A 197 5.53 -5.54 17.90
CA ALA A 197 5.07 -4.46 17.02
C ALA A 197 3.70 -3.95 17.48
N ILE A 198 2.77 -4.85 17.81
CA ILE A 198 1.44 -4.50 18.31
C ILE A 198 1.49 -3.80 19.67
N ALA A 199 2.41 -4.19 20.56
CA ALA A 199 2.65 -3.46 21.81
C ALA A 199 3.19 -2.04 21.55
N GLY A 200 4.16 -1.91 20.64
CA GLY A 200 4.71 -0.61 20.22
C GLY A 200 3.64 0.32 19.62
N ILE A 201 2.80 -0.21 18.73
CA ILE A 201 1.67 0.49 18.12
C ILE A 201 0.64 0.90 19.18
N THR A 202 0.27 -0.01 20.08
CA THR A 202 -0.66 0.31 21.18
C THR A 202 -0.15 1.46 22.04
N ASN A 203 1.16 1.49 22.33
CA ASN A 203 1.80 2.58 23.07
C ASN A 203 1.81 3.93 22.32
N ALA A 204 1.91 3.89 20.99
CA ALA A 204 1.83 5.10 20.15
C ALA A 204 0.41 5.72 20.13
N ARG A 205 -0.61 4.95 20.55
CA ARG A 205 -2.03 5.31 20.62
C ARG A 205 -2.57 5.91 19.30
N PRO A 206 -2.45 5.21 18.16
CA PRO A 206 -3.07 5.65 16.93
C PRO A 206 -4.60 5.53 17.01
N ASP A 207 -5.30 6.30 16.18
CA ASP A 207 -6.74 6.15 15.96
C ASP A 207 -7.03 4.94 15.07
N LEU A 208 -6.12 4.65 14.14
CA LEU A 208 -6.26 3.53 13.20
C LEU A 208 -4.93 2.88 12.79
N VAL A 209 -5.01 1.61 12.38
CA VAL A 209 -3.89 0.80 11.87
C VAL A 209 -4.22 0.31 10.46
N LEU A 210 -3.26 0.43 9.54
CA LEU A 210 -3.34 -0.09 8.17
C LEU A 210 -2.33 -1.23 8.00
N ILE A 211 -2.76 -2.32 7.35
CA ILE A 211 -1.90 -3.48 7.06
C ILE A 211 -2.07 -3.89 5.59
N PRO A 212 -1.18 -3.45 4.68
CA PRO A 212 -1.30 -3.69 3.25
C PRO A 212 -0.75 -5.07 2.84
N GLY A 213 -1.37 -6.13 3.34
CA GLY A 213 -1.13 -7.49 2.85
C GLY A 213 -0.10 -8.32 3.60
N ASP A 214 0.02 -9.56 3.11
CA ASP A 214 0.89 -10.63 3.59
C ASP A 214 0.84 -10.83 5.11
N LEU A 215 -0.40 -10.97 5.59
CA LEU A 215 -0.70 -11.16 7.01
C LEU A 215 -0.08 -12.46 7.54
N THR A 216 0.09 -13.46 6.69
CA THR A 216 0.58 -14.79 7.03
C THR A 216 1.75 -15.24 6.15
N LYS A 217 2.46 -16.28 6.58
CA LYS A 217 3.58 -16.85 5.80
C LYS A 217 3.09 -17.33 4.43
N ASP A 218 2.15 -18.28 4.40
CA ASP A 218 1.60 -18.84 3.15
C ASP A 218 0.11 -19.18 3.30
N GLY A 219 -0.66 -18.27 3.89
CA GLY A 219 -2.12 -18.35 3.87
C GLY A 219 -2.69 -19.47 4.71
N GLU A 220 -1.95 -19.98 5.71
CA GLU A 220 -2.42 -21.07 6.55
C GLU A 220 -3.58 -20.59 7.43
N LEU A 221 -4.68 -21.34 7.48
CA LEU A 221 -5.87 -20.98 8.26
C LEU A 221 -5.53 -20.73 9.74
N VAL A 222 -4.66 -21.55 10.33
CA VAL A 222 -4.22 -21.40 11.72
C VAL A 222 -3.41 -20.11 11.92
N SER A 223 -2.56 -19.74 10.96
CA SER A 223 -1.81 -18.49 10.98
C SER A 223 -2.75 -17.30 10.90
N HIS A 224 -3.76 -17.33 10.02
CA HIS A 224 -4.77 -16.26 9.92
C HIS A 224 -5.57 -16.08 11.21
N GLN A 225 -6.05 -17.18 11.80
CA GLN A 225 -6.81 -17.14 13.05
C GLN A 225 -5.99 -16.53 14.19
N SER A 226 -4.72 -16.93 14.32
CA SER A 226 -3.82 -16.42 15.36
C SER A 226 -3.41 -14.96 15.11
N ALA A 227 -3.11 -14.59 13.86
CA ALA A 227 -2.82 -13.20 13.51
C ALA A 227 -4.03 -12.30 13.82
N ALA A 228 -5.25 -12.70 13.44
CA ALA A 228 -6.47 -11.99 13.77
C ALA A 228 -6.68 -11.82 15.29
N GLU A 229 -6.38 -12.85 16.08
CA GLU A 229 -6.45 -12.78 17.55
C GLU A 229 -5.42 -11.81 18.14
N VAL A 230 -4.20 -11.75 17.58
CA VAL A 230 -3.19 -10.75 17.97
C VAL A 230 -3.68 -9.34 17.63
N LEU A 231 -4.21 -9.12 16.41
CA LEU A 231 -4.74 -7.83 15.97
C LEU A 231 -5.97 -7.39 16.77
N ARG A 232 -6.76 -8.32 17.32
CA ARG A 232 -7.91 -8.03 18.18
C ARG A 232 -7.52 -7.22 19.42
N ARG A 233 -6.28 -7.33 19.88
CA ARG A 233 -5.77 -6.51 21.01
C ARG A 233 -5.76 -5.01 20.71
N LEU A 234 -5.51 -4.62 19.46
CA LEU A 234 -5.61 -3.22 19.03
C LEU A 234 -7.07 -2.73 19.11
N ARG A 235 -8.01 -3.56 18.62
CA ARG A 235 -9.45 -3.30 18.69
C ARG A 235 -9.94 -3.17 20.13
N ASP A 236 -9.49 -4.08 21.02
CA ASP A 236 -9.81 -4.04 22.45
C ASP A 236 -9.27 -2.75 23.12
N ALA A 237 -8.18 -2.18 22.58
CA ALA A 237 -7.64 -0.88 22.97
C ALA A 237 -8.37 0.33 22.33
N GLY A 238 -9.43 0.10 21.56
CA GLY A 238 -10.22 1.14 20.88
C GLY A 238 -9.65 1.62 19.54
N ILE A 239 -8.63 0.95 19.02
CA ILE A 239 -7.96 1.29 17.76
C ILE A 239 -8.67 0.60 16.60
N LYS A 240 -8.98 1.34 15.53
CA LYS A 240 -9.57 0.74 14.31
C LYS A 240 -8.46 0.08 13.51
N VAL A 241 -8.71 -1.08 12.90
CA VAL A 241 -7.71 -1.78 12.10
C VAL A 241 -8.31 -2.11 10.74
N PHE A 242 -7.52 -1.94 9.69
CA PHE A 242 -7.90 -2.18 8.31
C PHE A 242 -6.81 -3.02 7.64
N VAL A 243 -7.21 -4.13 7.01
CA VAL A 243 -6.31 -5.02 6.27
C VAL A 243 -6.76 -5.17 4.82
N CYS A 244 -5.84 -5.51 3.92
CA CYS A 244 -6.12 -6.14 2.63
C CYS A 244 -5.24 -7.40 2.49
N PRO A 245 -5.53 -8.34 1.57
CA PRO A 245 -4.65 -9.49 1.36
C PRO A 245 -3.37 -9.09 0.62
N GLY A 246 -2.31 -9.86 0.83
CA GLY A 246 -1.17 -9.94 -0.08
C GLY A 246 -1.15 -11.26 -0.86
N ASN A 247 -0.11 -11.47 -1.67
CA ASN A 247 -0.06 -12.65 -2.54
C ASN A 247 0.11 -13.97 -1.77
N HIS A 248 0.51 -13.93 -0.51
CA HIS A 248 0.66 -15.13 0.32
C HIS A 248 -0.63 -15.56 1.04
N ASP A 249 -1.64 -14.70 1.15
CA ASP A 249 -2.73 -14.91 2.11
C ASP A 249 -3.86 -15.83 1.62
N VAL A 250 -4.25 -15.74 0.35
CA VAL A 250 -5.52 -16.31 -0.12
C VAL A 250 -5.32 -17.46 -1.09
N ALA A 251 -6.02 -18.58 -0.84
CA ALA A 251 -5.99 -19.80 -1.64
C ALA A 251 -4.56 -20.28 -1.96
N ASN A 252 -3.65 -20.15 -0.99
CA ASN A 252 -2.24 -20.41 -1.21
C ASN A 252 -1.97 -21.93 -1.14
N PRO A 253 -1.49 -22.55 -2.23
CA PRO A 253 -1.20 -23.99 -2.27
C PRO A 253 0.04 -24.39 -1.46
N GLU A 254 0.82 -23.41 -0.98
CA GLU A 254 2.06 -23.60 -0.22
C GLU A 254 1.84 -23.55 1.30
N ALA A 255 0.58 -23.54 1.73
CA ALA A 255 0.19 -23.71 3.12
C ALA A 255 0.61 -25.09 3.65
N VAL A 256 1.72 -25.14 4.39
CA VAL A 256 2.32 -26.39 4.91
C VAL A 256 2.79 -26.27 6.36
N ALA A 257 2.85 -27.41 7.05
CA ALA A 257 3.64 -27.60 8.25
C ALA A 257 4.94 -28.35 7.93
N PHE A 258 6.00 -28.05 8.67
CA PHE A 258 7.32 -28.66 8.53
C PHE A 258 7.57 -29.65 9.67
N ASP A 259 7.99 -30.86 9.31
CA ASP A 259 8.39 -31.90 10.26
C ASP A 259 9.70 -32.56 9.78
N GLY A 260 10.82 -32.02 10.27
CA GLY A 260 12.15 -32.48 9.95
C GLY A 260 12.47 -32.38 8.46
N ALA A 261 12.47 -33.53 7.78
CA ALA A 261 12.76 -33.63 6.34
C ALA A 261 11.51 -33.57 5.44
N THR A 262 10.31 -33.43 6.02
CA THR A 262 9.04 -33.50 5.28
C THR A 262 8.19 -32.25 5.46
N VAL A 263 7.31 -32.01 4.47
CA VAL A 263 6.24 -31.01 4.54
C VAL A 263 4.89 -31.72 4.50
N ALA A 264 3.93 -31.22 5.27
CA ALA A 264 2.55 -31.71 5.27
C ALA A 264 1.61 -30.55 4.90
N PRO A 265 0.74 -30.68 3.88
CA PRO A 265 -0.25 -29.67 3.57
C PRO A 265 -1.16 -29.38 4.77
N VAL A 266 -1.44 -28.10 5.00
CA VAL A 266 -2.43 -27.64 5.97
C VAL A 266 -3.50 -26.79 5.25
N PRO A 267 -4.69 -26.59 5.84
CA PRO A 267 -5.72 -25.77 5.20
C PRO A 267 -5.24 -24.34 4.97
N SER A 268 -5.47 -23.82 3.76
CA SER A 268 -5.48 -22.39 3.46
C SER A 268 -6.90 -21.82 3.55
N VAL A 269 -7.10 -20.55 3.21
CA VAL A 269 -8.40 -19.85 3.28
C VAL A 269 -8.91 -19.45 1.89
N THR A 270 -10.22 -19.49 1.68
CA THR A 270 -10.86 -18.84 0.52
C THR A 270 -10.96 -17.33 0.72
N PRO A 271 -11.25 -16.53 -0.34
CA PRO A 271 -11.53 -15.11 -0.18
C PRO A 271 -12.65 -14.83 0.84
N GLU A 272 -13.71 -15.63 0.85
CA GLU A 272 -14.83 -15.48 1.79
C GLU A 272 -14.41 -15.79 3.22
N GLU A 273 -13.59 -16.82 3.43
CA GLU A 273 -13.03 -17.16 4.75
C GLU A 273 -12.08 -16.08 5.25
N PHE A 274 -11.21 -15.53 4.38
CA PHE A 274 -10.38 -14.38 4.71
C PHE A 274 -11.24 -13.19 5.16
N ALA A 275 -12.25 -12.80 4.36
CA ALA A 275 -13.17 -11.73 4.73
C ALA A 275 -13.94 -12.02 6.04
N GLY A 276 -14.23 -13.30 6.32
CA GLY A 276 -14.88 -13.73 7.56
C GLY A 276 -13.97 -13.63 8.78
N ILE A 277 -12.73 -14.10 8.69
CA ILE A 277 -11.70 -14.00 9.75
C ILE A 277 -11.41 -12.53 10.03
N TYR A 278 -11.32 -11.71 8.99
CA TYR A 278 -11.02 -10.29 9.10
C TYR A 278 -12.26 -9.38 9.04
N ALA A 279 -13.44 -9.89 9.37
CA ALA A 279 -14.71 -9.14 9.33
C ALA A 279 -14.65 -7.83 10.14
N ASP A 280 -13.97 -7.87 11.29
CA ASP A 280 -13.78 -6.71 12.17
C ASP A 280 -12.61 -5.79 11.75
N PHE A 281 -11.90 -6.11 10.67
CA PHE A 281 -10.71 -5.39 10.24
C PHE A 281 -10.88 -4.78 8.84
N GLY A 282 -12.04 -4.15 8.62
CA GLY A 282 -12.39 -3.45 7.38
C GLY A 282 -13.46 -4.13 6.54
N TYR A 283 -13.71 -5.43 6.74
CA TYR A 283 -14.66 -6.19 5.92
C TYR A 283 -16.12 -6.20 6.41
N GLY A 284 -16.40 -5.55 7.53
CA GLY A 284 -17.73 -5.49 8.14
C GLY A 284 -18.72 -4.59 7.41
N ASN A 285 -19.96 -4.55 7.91
CA ASN A 285 -21.12 -3.92 7.25
C ASN A 285 -21.02 -2.42 6.98
N ALA A 286 -20.10 -1.71 7.64
CA ALA A 286 -19.91 -0.27 7.43
C ALA A 286 -19.14 0.05 6.13
N SER A 287 -18.48 -0.94 5.55
CA SER A 287 -17.65 -0.79 4.36
C SER A 287 -18.44 -1.04 3.08
N ILE A 288 -18.01 -0.39 2.01
CA ILE A 288 -18.51 -0.63 0.66
C ILE A 288 -17.58 -1.63 -0.01
N ARG A 289 -18.08 -2.83 -0.31
CA ARG A 289 -17.30 -3.93 -0.89
C ARG A 289 -17.35 -3.92 -2.41
N ASP A 290 -16.23 -4.28 -3.05
CA ASP A 290 -16.27 -4.79 -4.41
C ASP A 290 -16.86 -6.21 -4.39
N PRO A 291 -17.88 -6.53 -5.22
CA PRO A 291 -18.44 -7.88 -5.27
C PRO A 291 -17.49 -8.95 -5.83
N ASN A 292 -16.43 -8.57 -6.55
CA ASN A 292 -15.57 -9.51 -7.28
C ASN A 292 -14.16 -9.64 -6.70
N SER A 293 -13.85 -8.98 -5.59
CA SER A 293 -12.54 -9.03 -4.94
C SER A 293 -12.62 -8.76 -3.44
N LEU A 294 -11.46 -8.81 -2.78
CA LEU A 294 -11.30 -8.37 -1.40
C LEU A 294 -11.08 -6.85 -1.25
N SER A 295 -11.40 -6.07 -2.29
CA SER A 295 -11.36 -4.61 -2.21
C SER A 295 -12.54 -4.03 -1.45
N TYR A 296 -12.32 -2.92 -0.74
CA TYR A 296 -13.37 -2.18 -0.05
C TYR A 296 -13.01 -0.72 0.21
N VAL A 297 -14.03 0.08 0.52
CA VAL A 297 -13.88 1.44 1.04
C VAL A 297 -14.48 1.53 2.43
N ALA A 298 -13.74 2.13 3.36
CA ALA A 298 -14.20 2.42 4.72
C ALA A 298 -14.03 3.91 5.05
N GLU A 299 -14.93 4.46 5.86
CA GLU A 299 -14.81 5.80 6.44
C GLU A 299 -14.49 5.68 7.93
N PRO A 300 -13.21 5.53 8.34
CA PRO A 300 -12.84 5.39 9.75
C PRO A 300 -13.27 6.58 10.59
N VAL A 301 -13.16 7.80 10.05
CA VAL A 301 -13.59 9.04 10.69
C VAL A 301 -14.28 9.92 9.65
N PRO A 302 -15.23 10.79 10.05
CA PRO A 302 -15.90 11.67 9.10
C PRO A 302 -14.91 12.44 8.24
N GLY A 303 -15.07 12.34 6.91
CA GLY A 303 -14.25 13.09 5.96
C GLY A 303 -12.98 12.36 5.46
N LEU A 304 -12.56 11.25 6.07
CA LEU A 304 -11.44 10.43 5.60
C LEU A 304 -11.95 9.06 5.11
N LEU A 305 -11.68 8.75 3.86
CA LEU A 305 -11.88 7.43 3.28
C LEU A 305 -10.55 6.68 3.15
N ILE A 306 -10.59 5.38 3.45
CA ILE A 306 -9.54 4.41 3.11
C ILE A 306 -10.08 3.55 1.97
N LEU A 307 -9.37 3.52 0.84
CA LEU A 307 -9.60 2.58 -0.24
C LEU A 307 -8.57 1.44 -0.14
N ALA A 308 -9.04 0.28 0.31
CA ALA A 308 -8.28 -0.95 0.37
C ALA A 308 -8.44 -1.72 -0.94
N MET A 309 -7.34 -1.97 -1.67
CA MET A 309 -7.39 -2.55 -3.01
C MET A 309 -6.74 -3.95 -3.02
N ASP A 310 -7.50 -4.93 -3.49
CA ASP A 310 -7.04 -6.30 -3.74
C ASP A 310 -6.53 -6.41 -5.18
N ALA A 311 -5.21 -6.28 -5.34
CA ALA A 311 -4.51 -6.51 -6.61
C ALA A 311 -4.10 -7.98 -6.81
N CYS A 312 -4.37 -8.87 -5.84
CA CYS A 312 -3.90 -10.25 -5.87
C CYS A 312 -4.61 -11.07 -6.95
N ARG A 313 -3.93 -12.13 -7.41
CA ARG A 313 -4.38 -12.99 -8.50
C ARG A 313 -4.39 -14.46 -8.06
N TYR A 314 -5.04 -14.72 -6.92
CA TYR A 314 -5.15 -16.08 -6.38
C TYR A 314 -5.91 -17.04 -7.31
N ASP A 315 -6.67 -16.53 -8.29
CA ASP A 315 -7.24 -17.32 -9.40
C ASP A 315 -6.18 -17.93 -10.34
N ARG A 316 -4.95 -17.40 -10.31
CA ARG A 316 -3.79 -17.89 -11.08
C ARG A 316 -2.86 -18.78 -10.27
N ASN A 317 -3.18 -19.05 -9.01
CA ASN A 317 -2.44 -20.04 -8.23
C ASN A 317 -2.47 -21.39 -8.97
N THR A 318 -1.33 -22.04 -9.01
CA THR A 318 -1.22 -23.41 -9.52
C THR A 318 -1.44 -24.40 -8.38
N ASN A 319 -1.43 -25.71 -8.65
CA ASN A 319 -1.60 -26.71 -7.59
C ASN A 319 -0.48 -26.69 -6.53
N ASN A 320 0.65 -26.03 -6.80
CA ASN A 320 1.84 -26.10 -5.98
C ASN A 320 2.56 -24.74 -5.81
N ARG A 321 2.04 -23.65 -6.37
CA ARG A 321 2.64 -22.31 -6.28
C ARG A 321 1.60 -21.20 -6.26
N SER A 322 1.81 -20.22 -5.38
CA SER A 322 1.08 -18.95 -5.41
C SER A 322 1.53 -18.07 -6.60
N PHE A 323 0.65 -17.20 -7.08
CA PHE A 323 0.97 -16.22 -8.10
C PHE A 323 1.35 -14.88 -7.46
N VAL A 324 2.54 -14.36 -7.78
CA VAL A 324 3.13 -13.21 -7.07
C VAL A 324 2.64 -11.86 -7.60
N GLY A 325 2.46 -11.72 -8.92
CA GLY A 325 2.19 -10.43 -9.56
C GLY A 325 0.78 -9.89 -9.32
N GLY A 326 0.67 -8.56 -9.21
CA GLY A 326 -0.59 -7.85 -8.99
C GLY A 326 -1.22 -7.28 -10.27
N TYR A 327 -2.56 -7.21 -10.32
CA TYR A 327 -3.31 -6.61 -11.44
C TYR A 327 -4.75 -6.23 -11.03
N PHE A 328 -5.30 -5.21 -11.69
CA PHE A 328 -6.74 -4.89 -11.63
C PHE A 328 -7.44 -5.28 -12.94
N ASP A 329 -8.35 -6.26 -12.88
CA ASP A 329 -9.21 -6.53 -14.03
C ASP A 329 -10.18 -5.37 -14.31
N ALA A 330 -10.84 -5.38 -15.46
CA ALA A 330 -11.71 -4.29 -15.88
C ALA A 330 -12.84 -4.01 -14.86
N ALA A 331 -13.43 -5.06 -14.27
CA ALA A 331 -14.53 -4.88 -13.31
C ALA A 331 -14.03 -4.27 -11.99
N ARG A 332 -12.88 -4.75 -11.48
CA ARG A 332 -12.19 -4.18 -10.31
C ARG A 332 -11.78 -2.74 -10.55
N TRP A 333 -11.18 -2.45 -11.71
CA TRP A 333 -10.76 -1.10 -12.08
C TRP A 333 -11.93 -0.13 -12.21
N ASP A 334 -13.03 -0.56 -12.84
CA ASP A 334 -14.27 0.22 -12.90
C ASP A 334 -14.82 0.47 -11.49
N TRP A 335 -14.79 -0.52 -10.60
CA TRP A 335 -15.23 -0.35 -9.22
C TRP A 335 -14.34 0.65 -8.46
N ILE A 336 -13.01 0.54 -8.58
CA ILE A 336 -12.02 1.44 -7.98
C ILE A 336 -12.26 2.89 -8.45
N THR A 337 -12.33 3.12 -9.76
CA THR A 337 -12.51 4.45 -10.32
C THR A 337 -13.86 5.07 -9.93
N ASN A 338 -14.93 4.26 -9.84
CA ASN A 338 -16.19 4.71 -9.26
C ASN A 338 -16.05 5.16 -7.79
N GLN A 339 -15.21 4.52 -6.98
CA GLN A 339 -14.97 4.97 -5.61
C GLN A 339 -14.15 6.28 -5.57
N LEU A 340 -13.17 6.45 -6.46
CA LEU A 340 -12.43 7.71 -6.61
C LEU A 340 -13.39 8.86 -6.97
N ASP A 341 -14.30 8.65 -7.93
CA ASP A 341 -15.34 9.62 -8.31
C ASP A 341 -16.26 9.93 -7.14
N ARG A 342 -16.69 8.93 -6.37
CA ARG A 342 -17.56 9.12 -5.20
C ARG A 342 -16.87 9.91 -4.10
N ALA A 343 -15.62 9.59 -3.77
CA ALA A 343 -14.82 10.32 -2.79
C ALA A 343 -14.72 11.81 -3.19
N ARG A 344 -14.39 12.06 -4.46
CA ARG A 344 -14.32 13.40 -5.03
C ARG A 344 -15.68 14.09 -5.06
N ALA A 345 -16.77 13.41 -5.39
CA ALA A 345 -18.11 14.02 -5.38
C ALA A 345 -18.54 14.41 -3.95
N GLN A 346 -18.21 13.58 -2.97
CA GLN A 346 -18.53 13.79 -1.55
C GLN A 346 -17.59 14.76 -0.86
N GLY A 347 -16.43 15.04 -1.43
CA GLY A 347 -15.45 15.92 -0.81
C GLY A 347 -14.70 15.32 0.34
N LYS A 348 -14.48 14.00 0.28
CA LYS A 348 -13.73 13.29 1.29
C LYS A 348 -12.28 13.18 0.88
N LEU A 349 -11.39 13.29 1.85
CA LEU A 349 -9.99 12.92 1.66
C LEU A 349 -9.92 11.41 1.44
N LEU A 350 -9.12 10.98 0.47
CA LEU A 350 -8.94 9.58 0.14
C LEU A 350 -7.47 9.20 0.25
N ILE A 351 -7.20 8.16 1.03
CA ILE A 351 -5.91 7.46 1.06
C ILE A 351 -6.11 6.03 0.57
N GLY A 352 -5.11 5.51 -0.14
CA GLY A 352 -5.10 4.13 -0.62
C GLY A 352 -4.30 3.22 0.29
N MET A 353 -4.62 1.93 0.28
CA MET A 353 -3.70 0.88 0.69
C MET A 353 -3.86 -0.32 -0.25
N MET A 354 -2.75 -0.94 -0.62
CA MET A 354 -2.70 -2.16 -1.43
C MET A 354 -1.37 -2.85 -1.23
N HIS A 355 -1.28 -4.15 -1.49
CA HIS A 355 -0.06 -4.88 -1.23
C HIS A 355 1.09 -4.56 -2.19
N HIS A 356 0.86 -4.68 -3.51
CA HIS A 356 1.86 -4.37 -4.55
C HIS A 356 2.20 -2.88 -4.63
N GLY A 357 3.36 -2.53 -5.17
CA GLY A 357 3.72 -1.14 -5.48
C GLY A 357 2.86 -0.55 -6.61
N VAL A 358 2.52 0.74 -6.52
CA VAL A 358 1.90 1.56 -7.58
C VAL A 358 2.94 2.33 -8.40
N THR A 359 4.18 2.39 -7.94
CA THR A 359 5.33 2.95 -8.67
C THR A 359 6.56 2.07 -8.50
N GLU A 360 7.58 2.30 -9.34
CA GLU A 360 8.90 1.72 -9.10
C GLU A 360 9.58 2.45 -7.93
N HIS A 361 10.07 1.71 -6.95
CA HIS A 361 10.84 2.18 -5.78
C HIS A 361 12.33 2.37 -6.07
N TYR A 362 12.80 1.90 -7.23
CA TYR A 362 14.09 2.26 -7.78
C TYR A 362 14.06 2.09 -9.30
N LEU A 363 14.97 2.78 -9.99
CA LEU A 363 15.00 2.79 -11.45
C LEU A 363 15.13 1.37 -12.02
N GLY A 364 14.13 0.96 -12.80
CA GLY A 364 14.10 -0.34 -13.47
C GLY A 364 13.54 -1.49 -12.64
N GLN A 365 12.96 -1.22 -11.46
CA GLN A 365 12.33 -2.27 -10.63
C GLN A 365 11.36 -3.13 -11.42
N LYS A 366 10.46 -2.59 -12.26
CA LYS A 366 9.50 -3.40 -13.06
C LYS A 366 10.21 -4.23 -14.14
N THR A 367 11.43 -3.87 -14.54
CA THR A 367 12.23 -4.67 -15.51
C THR A 367 12.84 -5.90 -14.85
N PHE A 368 13.33 -5.74 -13.63
CA PHE A 368 13.94 -6.82 -12.87
C PHE A 368 12.86 -7.61 -12.11
N PHE A 369 12.02 -6.95 -11.34
CA PHE A 369 11.05 -7.52 -10.44
C PHE A 369 9.61 -7.14 -10.86
N PRO A 370 9.16 -7.56 -12.06
CA PRO A 370 7.87 -7.15 -12.63
C PRO A 370 6.67 -7.49 -11.74
N GLU A 371 6.78 -8.53 -10.91
CA GLU A 371 5.73 -9.01 -10.02
C GLU A 371 5.53 -8.15 -8.76
N TYR A 372 6.44 -7.21 -8.47
CA TYR A 372 6.38 -6.40 -7.24
C TYR A 372 5.64 -5.07 -7.40
N VAL A 373 5.66 -4.53 -8.62
CA VAL A 373 4.87 -3.36 -8.99
C VAL A 373 3.64 -3.87 -9.75
N VAL A 374 2.46 -3.30 -9.52
CA VAL A 374 1.22 -3.72 -10.17
C VAL A 374 1.33 -3.67 -11.70
N ASP A 375 0.65 -4.57 -12.41
CA ASP A 375 0.52 -4.47 -13.86
C ASP A 375 -0.20 -3.16 -14.25
N ASP A 376 0.20 -2.57 -15.39
CA ASP A 376 -0.28 -1.26 -15.88
C ASP A 376 -0.07 -0.08 -14.91
N TYR A 377 0.93 -0.17 -14.02
CA TYR A 377 1.20 0.82 -12.96
C TYR A 377 1.24 2.27 -13.45
N GLU A 378 1.74 2.52 -14.67
CA GLU A 378 1.78 3.86 -15.27
C GLU A 378 0.38 4.48 -15.40
N SER A 379 -0.60 3.70 -15.85
CA SER A 379 -1.99 4.15 -15.96
C SER A 379 -2.67 4.24 -14.60
N VAL A 380 -2.32 3.33 -13.69
CA VAL A 380 -2.83 3.30 -12.31
C VAL A 380 -2.40 4.56 -11.56
N ARG A 381 -1.10 4.85 -11.51
CA ARG A 381 -0.54 6.01 -10.79
C ARG A 381 -0.99 7.35 -11.37
N GLU A 382 -1.10 7.45 -12.70
CA GLU A 382 -1.62 8.64 -13.38
C GLU A 382 -3.10 8.90 -13.01
N THR A 383 -3.90 7.83 -12.92
CA THR A 383 -5.30 7.94 -12.50
C THR A 383 -5.39 8.36 -11.03
N PHE A 384 -4.64 7.72 -10.13
CA PHE A 384 -4.65 8.07 -8.71
C PHE A 384 -4.21 9.51 -8.46
N ALA A 385 -3.14 9.97 -9.13
CA ALA A 385 -2.68 11.35 -9.11
C ALA A 385 -3.76 12.33 -9.58
N ARG A 386 -4.44 12.04 -10.70
CA ARG A 386 -5.55 12.85 -11.24
C ARG A 386 -6.72 12.98 -10.26
N TYR A 387 -7.01 11.91 -9.53
CA TYR A 387 -8.07 11.88 -8.51
C TYR A 387 -7.63 12.43 -7.15
N ARG A 388 -6.35 12.82 -7.02
CA ARG A 388 -5.75 13.34 -5.78
C ARG A 388 -5.80 12.36 -4.62
N MET A 389 -5.81 11.07 -4.91
CA MET A 389 -5.40 10.08 -3.93
C MET A 389 -3.88 10.21 -3.80
N ARG A 390 -3.44 11.10 -2.90
CA ARG A 390 -2.05 11.54 -2.81
C ARG A 390 -1.13 10.43 -2.32
N VAL A 391 -1.62 9.55 -1.46
CA VAL A 391 -0.83 8.54 -0.77
C VAL A 391 -1.48 7.18 -0.96
N VAL A 392 -0.65 6.18 -1.27
CA VAL A 392 -0.99 4.76 -1.21
C VAL A 392 0.03 4.09 -0.30
N PHE A 393 -0.44 3.39 0.73
CA PHE A 393 0.41 2.58 1.60
C PHE A 393 0.56 1.17 1.02
N THR A 394 1.79 0.72 0.85
CA THR A 394 2.16 -0.54 0.18
C THR A 394 3.17 -1.36 0.99
N GLY A 395 3.49 -2.55 0.48
CA GLY A 395 4.44 -3.50 1.05
C GLY A 395 5.06 -4.37 -0.05
N HIS A 396 5.02 -5.69 0.13
CA HIS A 396 5.37 -6.72 -0.87
C HIS A 396 6.87 -6.85 -1.20
N TYR A 397 7.55 -5.77 -1.59
CA TYR A 397 8.98 -5.84 -1.91
C TYR A 397 9.87 -5.88 -0.65
N HIS A 398 9.28 -5.60 0.52
CA HIS A 398 9.90 -5.55 1.84
C HIS A 398 10.97 -4.46 1.99
N ALA A 399 10.97 -3.48 1.10
CA ALA A 399 11.77 -2.28 1.25
C ALA A 399 11.08 -1.28 2.17
N HIS A 400 11.87 -0.40 2.77
CA HIS A 400 11.33 0.63 3.64
C HIS A 400 11.51 1.99 2.99
N ASP A 401 10.66 2.27 2.00
CA ASP A 401 10.93 3.27 0.97
C ASP A 401 9.70 4.11 0.63
N ILE A 402 9.90 5.35 0.19
CA ILE A 402 8.85 6.26 -0.28
C ILE A 402 9.28 6.88 -1.61
N VAL A 403 8.48 6.66 -2.66
CA VAL A 403 8.71 7.31 -3.96
C VAL A 403 7.60 8.30 -4.32
N GLN A 404 8.02 9.47 -4.80
CA GLN A 404 7.13 10.45 -5.43
C GLN A 404 6.98 10.20 -6.94
N PHE A 405 5.74 10.10 -7.41
CA PHE A 405 5.37 10.23 -8.81
C PHE A 405 4.80 11.63 -9.10
N ASP A 406 5.40 12.33 -10.06
CA ASP A 406 4.96 13.64 -10.54
C ASP A 406 4.37 13.57 -11.95
N SER A 407 3.17 14.13 -12.12
CA SER A 407 2.52 14.28 -13.42
C SER A 407 1.87 15.67 -13.55
N PRO A 408 1.54 16.12 -14.77
CA PRO A 408 0.69 17.30 -14.96
C PRO A 408 -0.70 17.17 -14.31
N ALA A 409 -1.19 15.95 -14.07
CA ALA A 409 -2.47 15.68 -13.45
C ALA A 409 -2.45 15.77 -11.91
N GLY A 410 -1.28 15.61 -11.30
CA GLY A 410 -1.10 15.64 -9.86
C GLY A 410 0.14 14.88 -9.39
N LYS A 411 0.30 14.80 -8.07
CA LYS A 411 1.35 14.03 -7.41
C LYS A 411 0.76 12.80 -6.72
N LEU A 412 1.53 11.73 -6.66
CA LEU A 412 1.26 10.51 -5.90
C LEU A 412 2.51 10.13 -5.12
N PHE A 413 2.33 9.58 -3.93
CA PHE A 413 3.38 8.99 -3.12
C PHE A 413 3.01 7.54 -2.86
N ASP A 414 3.91 6.65 -3.24
CA ASP A 414 3.88 5.24 -2.86
C ASP A 414 4.71 5.11 -1.58
N ILE A 415 4.08 4.67 -0.48
CA ILE A 415 4.72 4.55 0.83
C ILE A 415 4.83 3.06 1.15
N GLU A 416 5.96 2.47 0.75
CA GLU A 416 6.27 1.09 1.07
C GLU A 416 6.73 0.99 2.52
N THR A 417 6.08 0.12 3.28
CA THR A 417 6.52 -0.20 4.64
C THR A 417 7.17 -1.57 4.63
N GLY A 418 8.47 -1.63 4.88
CA GLY A 418 9.20 -2.90 4.92
C GLY A 418 8.59 -3.94 5.87
N SER A 419 8.87 -5.21 5.57
CA SER A 419 8.35 -6.35 6.33
C SER A 419 8.81 -6.31 7.79
N LEU A 420 7.91 -6.67 8.71
CA LEU A 420 8.30 -6.92 10.10
C LEU A 420 9.34 -8.05 10.23
N LEU A 421 9.48 -8.94 9.26
CA LEU A 421 10.41 -10.07 9.31
C LEU A 421 11.73 -9.83 8.58
N THR A 422 11.92 -8.65 7.98
CA THR A 422 13.16 -8.24 7.32
C THR A 422 13.78 -7.10 8.12
N TYR A 423 15.09 -7.16 8.40
CA TYR A 423 15.78 -6.10 9.13
C TYR A 423 15.62 -4.76 8.37
N PRO A 424 15.23 -3.66 9.04
CA PRO A 424 15.24 -3.41 10.49
C PRO A 424 13.92 -3.69 11.24
N CYS A 425 13.02 -4.47 10.66
CA CYS A 425 11.71 -4.82 11.20
C CYS A 425 10.83 -3.57 11.49
N PRO A 426 10.52 -2.77 10.45
CA PRO A 426 9.92 -1.45 10.64
C PRO A 426 8.39 -1.48 10.75
N TYR A 427 7.85 -0.42 11.33
CA TYR A 427 6.47 0.04 11.15
C TYR A 427 6.48 1.58 11.16
N ARG A 428 5.43 2.23 10.65
CA ARG A 428 5.33 3.69 10.59
C ARG A 428 4.28 4.20 11.57
N VAL A 429 4.52 5.35 12.17
CA VAL A 429 3.52 6.17 12.85
C VAL A 429 3.37 7.46 12.07
N VAL A 430 2.14 7.76 11.71
CA VAL A 430 1.80 8.82 10.77
C VAL A 430 0.74 9.74 11.40
N ASP A 431 1.00 11.04 11.44
CA ASP A 431 0.12 12.05 12.02
C ASP A 431 -0.45 12.94 10.92
N LEU A 432 -1.74 12.79 10.63
CA LEU A 432 -2.49 13.71 9.78
C LEU A 432 -3.01 14.88 10.61
N ALA A 433 -2.57 16.08 10.27
CA ALA A 433 -3.04 17.33 10.86
C ALA A 433 -4.17 17.95 10.03
N VAL A 434 -5.00 18.78 10.69
CA VAL A 434 -6.16 19.47 10.07
C VAL A 434 -5.81 20.40 8.90
N ASN A 435 -4.54 20.76 8.75
CA ASN A 435 -4.00 21.57 7.65
C ASN A 435 -3.47 20.72 6.47
N GLY A 436 -3.70 19.41 6.51
CA GLY A 436 -3.34 18.45 5.46
C GLY A 436 -1.91 17.94 5.52
N TRP A 437 -1.09 18.37 6.48
CA TRP A 437 0.24 17.77 6.65
C TRP A 437 0.11 16.37 7.26
N LEU A 438 0.68 15.39 6.56
CA LEU A 438 0.83 14.01 6.97
C LEU A 438 2.29 13.80 7.37
N ALA A 439 2.59 13.89 8.66
CA ALA A 439 3.94 13.64 9.18
C ALA A 439 4.15 12.14 9.34
N ILE A 440 5.17 11.59 8.68
CA ILE A 440 5.49 10.16 8.63
C ILE A 440 6.77 9.94 9.43
N LYS A 441 6.73 9.02 10.40
CA LYS A 441 7.89 8.63 11.20
C LYS A 441 8.00 7.12 11.29
N SER A 442 9.15 6.61 10.91
CA SER A 442 9.46 5.18 11.04
C SER A 442 9.82 4.82 12.48
N GLN A 443 9.44 3.61 12.86
CA GLN A 443 9.70 2.97 14.13
C GLN A 443 10.17 1.55 13.86
N PHE A 444 10.92 0.97 14.79
CA PHE A 444 11.54 -0.35 14.58
C PHE A 444 11.30 -1.24 15.80
N VAL A 445 11.06 -2.52 15.55
CA VAL A 445 11.02 -3.50 16.64
C VAL A 445 12.42 -3.67 17.20
N THR A 446 12.61 -3.33 18.48
CA THR A 446 13.94 -3.32 19.13
C THR A 446 14.10 -4.41 20.19
N ASN A 447 13.01 -5.08 20.57
CA ASN A 447 13.02 -6.17 21.52
C ASN A 447 11.87 -7.13 21.22
N ILE A 448 12.07 -8.42 21.47
CA ILE A 448 11.02 -9.45 21.33
C ILE A 448 11.12 -10.41 22.51
N ASP A 449 9.99 -11.02 22.89
CA ASP A 449 9.99 -12.11 23.88
C ASP A 449 10.30 -13.44 23.18
N TYR A 450 11.58 -13.65 22.90
CA TYR A 450 12.10 -14.83 22.23
C TYR A 450 13.54 -15.10 22.69
N ASP A 451 13.92 -16.37 22.86
CA ASP A 451 15.30 -16.71 23.22
C ASP A 451 16.23 -16.55 22.02
N LEU A 452 17.04 -15.49 22.05
CA LEU A 452 18.05 -15.17 21.03
C LEU A 452 19.47 -15.51 21.51
N GLY A 453 19.61 -16.34 22.56
CA GLY A 453 20.93 -16.73 23.09
C GLY A 453 21.72 -15.56 23.67
N GLY A 454 21.04 -14.55 24.20
CA GLY A 454 21.65 -13.34 24.77
C GLY A 454 22.06 -12.27 23.75
N VAL A 455 21.72 -12.43 22.47
CA VAL A 455 21.93 -11.40 21.43
C VAL A 455 20.73 -10.44 21.42
N ALA A 456 21.00 -9.13 21.43
CA ALA A 456 19.94 -8.12 21.28
C ALA A 456 19.24 -8.26 19.92
N PHE A 457 17.91 -8.14 19.89
CA PHE A 457 17.10 -8.41 18.70
C PHE A 457 17.57 -7.68 17.43
N PRO A 458 17.90 -6.36 17.43
CA PRO A 458 18.38 -5.69 16.22
C PRO A 458 19.65 -6.31 15.64
N ASN A 459 20.59 -6.72 16.50
CA ASN A 459 21.83 -7.36 16.07
C ASN A 459 21.58 -8.77 15.53
N TYR A 460 20.66 -9.51 16.17
CA TYR A 460 20.23 -10.82 15.70
C TYR A 460 19.58 -10.72 14.32
N ALA A 461 18.59 -9.83 14.16
CA ALA A 461 17.85 -9.62 12.92
C ALA A 461 18.80 -9.17 11.79
N TYR A 462 19.67 -8.19 12.05
CA TYR A 462 20.68 -7.74 11.08
C TYR A 462 21.55 -8.92 10.61
N SER A 463 22.10 -9.69 11.55
CA SER A 463 23.00 -10.80 11.21
C SER A 463 22.27 -11.93 10.46
N TYR A 464 21.05 -12.26 10.88
CA TYR A 464 20.24 -13.31 10.28
C TYR A 464 19.88 -12.95 8.83
N ILE A 465 19.34 -11.75 8.61
CA ILE A 465 18.92 -11.30 7.28
C ILE A 465 20.13 -11.08 6.38
N THR A 466 21.21 -10.47 6.86
CA THR A 466 22.44 -10.32 6.06
C THR A 466 22.97 -11.67 5.57
N ASN A 467 23.06 -12.67 6.44
CA ASN A 467 23.55 -14.00 6.05
C ASN A 467 22.55 -14.73 5.13
N GLY A 468 21.26 -14.63 5.42
CA GLY A 468 20.20 -15.20 4.59
C GLY A 468 20.20 -14.62 3.17
N THR A 469 20.18 -13.30 3.05
CA THR A 469 20.23 -12.59 1.77
C THR A 469 21.53 -12.86 1.01
N MET A 470 22.66 -13.00 1.69
CA MET A 470 23.93 -13.36 1.05
C MET A 470 23.86 -14.78 0.45
N ASN A 471 23.33 -15.75 1.19
CA ASN A 471 23.15 -17.11 0.69
C ASN A 471 22.13 -17.15 -0.46
N TYR A 472 21.03 -16.43 -0.33
CA TYR A 472 20.01 -16.30 -1.37
C TYR A 472 20.57 -15.66 -2.63
N SER A 473 21.39 -14.60 -2.51
CA SER A 473 22.06 -13.94 -3.63
C SER A 473 22.99 -14.91 -4.36
N VAL A 474 23.78 -15.72 -3.64
CA VAL A 474 24.59 -16.78 -4.26
C VAL A 474 23.71 -17.78 -4.99
N TYR A 475 22.65 -18.26 -4.34
CA TYR A 475 21.72 -19.21 -4.95
C TYR A 475 21.13 -18.64 -6.25
N LEU A 476 20.50 -17.47 -6.19
CA LEU A 476 19.90 -16.79 -7.35
C LEU A 476 20.89 -16.68 -8.50
N LEU A 477 22.09 -16.17 -8.24
CA LEU A 477 23.12 -16.00 -9.25
C LEU A 477 23.60 -17.32 -9.87
N THR A 478 23.49 -18.44 -9.17
CA THR A 478 23.82 -19.77 -9.71
C THR A 478 22.67 -20.43 -10.46
N GLN A 479 21.44 -19.96 -10.31
CA GLN A 479 20.27 -20.50 -10.99
C GLN A 479 20.01 -19.82 -12.33
N PRO A 480 19.18 -20.41 -13.21
CA PRO A 480 18.63 -19.71 -14.35
C PRO A 480 17.91 -18.40 -13.93
N PRO A 481 18.04 -17.32 -14.72
CA PRO A 481 18.75 -17.24 -15.99
C PRO A 481 20.27 -17.06 -15.87
N TYR A 482 20.83 -16.78 -14.70
CA TYR A 482 22.20 -16.30 -14.56
C TYR A 482 23.27 -17.38 -14.72
N ASN A 483 23.03 -18.56 -14.13
CA ASN A 483 23.89 -19.73 -14.21
C ASN A 483 25.39 -19.43 -13.93
N LEU A 484 25.68 -18.48 -13.04
CA LEU A 484 27.06 -18.10 -12.73
C LEU A 484 27.79 -19.26 -12.03
N PRO A 485 29.10 -19.43 -12.27
CA PRO A 485 29.92 -20.32 -11.45
C PRO A 485 29.82 -19.93 -9.97
N PRO A 486 29.75 -20.89 -9.03
CA PRO A 486 29.61 -20.59 -7.60
C PRO A 486 30.65 -19.61 -7.05
N THR A 487 31.91 -19.70 -7.52
CA THR A 487 32.99 -18.78 -7.12
C THR A 487 32.77 -17.36 -7.59
N ALA A 488 32.13 -17.15 -8.74
CA ALA A 488 31.76 -15.83 -9.25
C ALA A 488 30.56 -15.30 -8.46
N ALA A 489 29.52 -16.12 -8.26
CA ALA A 489 28.35 -15.76 -7.47
C ALA A 489 28.73 -15.27 -6.04
N GLN A 490 29.68 -15.94 -5.40
CA GLN A 490 30.22 -15.54 -4.10
C GLN A 490 30.91 -14.17 -4.08
N GLN A 491 31.41 -13.68 -5.22
CA GLN A 491 32.03 -12.35 -5.32
C GLN A 491 30.98 -11.24 -5.49
N PHE A 492 29.87 -11.53 -6.17
CA PHE A 492 28.78 -10.58 -6.41
C PHE A 492 27.74 -10.53 -5.28
N ALA A 493 27.61 -11.60 -4.49
CA ALA A 493 26.62 -11.67 -3.43
C ALA A 493 26.76 -10.59 -2.34
N PRO A 494 27.96 -10.23 -1.83
CA PRO A 494 28.06 -9.20 -0.81
C PRO A 494 27.59 -7.82 -1.27
N PRO A 495 27.97 -7.31 -2.47
CA PRO A 495 27.41 -6.06 -2.99
C PRO A 495 25.90 -6.04 -3.16
N LEU A 496 25.30 -7.14 -3.66
CA LEU A 496 23.84 -7.24 -3.80
C LEU A 496 23.14 -7.23 -2.43
N THR A 497 23.74 -7.92 -1.45
CA THR A 497 23.23 -7.96 -0.07
C THR A 497 23.31 -6.58 0.58
N GLU A 498 24.42 -5.86 0.38
CA GLU A 498 24.58 -4.49 0.87
C GLU A 498 23.55 -3.53 0.27
N ALA A 499 23.31 -3.61 -1.04
CA ALA A 499 22.31 -2.80 -1.74
C ALA A 499 20.90 -3.09 -1.22
N PHE A 500 20.51 -4.37 -1.18
CA PHE A 500 19.19 -4.78 -0.67
C PHE A 500 18.97 -4.34 0.78
N LEU A 501 19.93 -4.58 1.66
CA LEU A 501 19.83 -4.16 3.06
C LEU A 501 19.75 -2.64 3.19
N SER A 502 20.46 -1.89 2.35
CA SER A 502 20.37 -0.42 2.38
C SER A 502 18.93 0.02 2.10
N HIS A 503 18.31 -0.58 1.09
CA HIS A 503 16.93 -0.31 0.68
C HIS A 503 15.87 -0.79 1.68
N CYS A 504 16.12 -1.89 2.39
CA CYS A 504 15.26 -2.30 3.50
C CYS A 504 15.31 -1.34 4.71
N ILE A 505 16.38 -0.56 4.87
CA ILE A 505 16.52 0.38 5.99
C ILE A 505 15.94 1.77 5.66
N GLY A 506 15.88 2.18 4.38
CA GLY A 506 15.44 3.51 3.94
C GLY A 506 16.48 4.61 4.21
N ASP A 507 16.41 5.76 3.55
CA ASP A 507 17.38 6.86 3.52
C ASP A 507 18.77 6.46 3.00
N GLU A 508 18.83 5.70 1.91
CA GLU A 508 20.02 5.05 1.37
C GLU A 508 21.12 6.03 0.99
N SER A 509 20.72 7.18 0.45
CA SER A 509 21.64 8.25 0.03
C SER A 509 22.55 8.76 1.16
N SER A 510 22.17 8.52 2.42
CA SER A 510 22.97 8.87 3.61
C SER A 510 24.07 7.85 3.95
N ARG A 511 24.06 6.66 3.33
CA ARG A 511 24.94 5.54 3.66
C ARG A 511 26.18 5.49 2.79
N SER A 512 27.31 5.13 3.40
CA SER A 512 28.53 4.86 2.65
C SER A 512 28.46 3.51 1.95
N ILE A 513 28.61 3.50 0.63
CA ILE A 513 28.76 2.26 -0.16
C ILE A 513 30.17 1.68 0.10
N SER A 514 30.28 0.39 0.38
CA SER A 514 31.57 -0.26 0.65
C SER A 514 32.54 -0.18 -0.56
N PRO A 515 33.87 -0.20 -0.32
CA PRO A 515 34.86 -0.20 -1.42
C PRO A 515 34.69 -1.39 -2.38
N GLN A 516 34.21 -2.54 -1.89
CA GLN A 516 33.94 -3.71 -2.72
C GLN A 516 32.79 -3.42 -3.70
N THR A 517 31.69 -2.86 -3.20
CA THR A 517 30.52 -2.53 -4.01
C THR A 517 30.81 -1.40 -4.99
N GLN A 518 31.54 -0.36 -4.56
CA GLN A 518 32.03 0.70 -5.45
C GLN A 518 32.90 0.12 -6.58
N GLY A 519 33.82 -0.78 -6.24
CA GLY A 519 34.69 -1.44 -7.22
C GLY A 519 33.92 -2.29 -8.23
N LEU A 520 32.88 -3.01 -7.77
CA LEU A 520 31.99 -3.77 -8.64
C LEU A 520 31.18 -2.85 -9.57
N ILE A 521 30.56 -1.80 -9.04
CA ILE A 521 29.77 -0.84 -9.85
C ILE A 521 30.67 -0.22 -10.93
N ALA A 522 31.86 0.24 -10.57
CA ALA A 522 32.82 0.79 -11.52
C ALA A 522 33.22 -0.22 -12.61
N PHE A 523 33.52 -1.46 -12.20
CA PHE A 523 33.84 -2.54 -13.13
C PHE A 523 32.70 -2.80 -14.13
N LEU A 524 31.44 -2.84 -13.66
CA LEU A 524 30.28 -3.08 -14.51
C LEU A 524 30.01 -1.90 -15.46
N LEU A 525 30.17 -0.66 -15.00
CA LEU A 525 30.02 0.55 -15.84
C LEU A 525 31.09 0.65 -16.95
N GLU A 526 32.28 0.10 -16.73
CA GLU A 526 33.34 0.05 -17.74
C GLU A 526 33.09 -1.00 -18.83
N GLN A 527 32.12 -1.90 -18.67
CA GLN A 527 31.78 -2.88 -19.70
C GLN A 527 31.02 -2.23 -20.85
N GLU A 528 31.32 -2.63 -22.09
CA GLU A 528 30.54 -2.24 -23.28
C GLU A 528 29.17 -2.95 -23.36
N ASP A 529 28.90 -3.89 -22.45
CA ASP A 529 27.67 -4.66 -22.40
C ASP A 529 26.51 -3.86 -21.78
N PRO A 530 25.39 -3.66 -22.50
CA PRO A 530 24.26 -2.87 -22.00
C PRO A 530 23.62 -3.41 -20.73
N MET A 531 23.66 -4.73 -20.49
CA MET A 531 23.08 -5.32 -19.28
C MET A 531 23.99 -5.16 -18.08
N ALA A 532 25.31 -5.28 -18.25
CA ALA A 532 26.26 -4.92 -17.20
C ALA A 532 26.07 -3.46 -16.75
N GLN A 533 25.87 -2.54 -17.70
CA GLN A 533 25.53 -1.14 -17.39
C GLN A 533 24.18 -1.00 -16.68
N LEU A 534 23.15 -1.73 -17.14
CA LEU A 534 21.83 -1.74 -16.50
C LEU A 534 21.90 -2.28 -15.06
N MET A 535 22.65 -3.35 -14.80
CA MET A 535 22.87 -3.91 -13.47
C MET A 535 23.63 -2.94 -12.57
N ALA A 536 24.66 -2.26 -13.10
CA ALA A 536 25.36 -1.23 -12.34
C ALA A 536 24.43 -0.08 -11.95
N ASN A 537 23.57 0.34 -12.89
CA ASN A 537 22.59 1.39 -12.64
C ASN A 537 21.51 0.94 -11.66
N ALA A 538 21.05 -0.31 -11.71
CA ALA A 538 20.08 -0.86 -10.76
C ALA A 538 20.67 -0.98 -9.35
N LEU A 539 21.91 -1.47 -9.23
CA LEU A 539 22.66 -1.47 -7.98
C LEU A 539 22.83 -0.06 -7.43
N LEU A 540 23.20 0.90 -8.28
CA LEU A 540 23.33 2.30 -7.88
C LEU A 540 21.98 2.91 -7.46
N ALA A 541 20.89 2.53 -8.12
CA ALA A 541 19.55 3.00 -7.83
C ALA A 541 19.03 2.50 -6.47
N LEU A 542 19.43 1.29 -6.03
CA LEU A 542 19.16 0.81 -4.66
C LEU A 542 19.95 1.55 -3.58
N PHE A 543 20.93 2.39 -3.94
CA PHE A 543 21.63 3.28 -3.00
C PHE A 543 21.25 4.77 -3.17
N ASN A 544 20.46 5.08 -4.20
CA ASN A 544 20.06 6.42 -4.59
C ASN A 544 18.65 6.33 -5.17
N ASP A 545 17.74 5.85 -4.34
CA ASP A 545 16.33 5.78 -4.57
C ASP A 545 15.75 7.18 -4.87
N PRO A 546 14.61 7.26 -5.59
CA PRO A 546 13.99 8.53 -5.92
C PRO A 546 13.44 9.24 -4.68
N GLU A 547 13.60 10.57 -4.61
CA GLU A 547 12.97 11.42 -3.59
C GLU A 547 11.50 11.06 -3.31
N PRO A 548 11.01 11.26 -2.07
CA PRO A 548 11.65 11.95 -0.93
C PRO A 548 12.56 11.05 -0.05
N ALA A 549 12.87 11.50 1.17
CA ALA A 549 13.40 10.65 2.24
C ALA A 549 12.39 9.55 2.62
N ASP A 550 12.82 8.57 3.44
CA ASP A 550 11.97 7.43 3.78
C ASP A 550 11.50 7.45 5.22
N ASN A 551 12.40 7.76 6.17
CA ASN A 551 12.10 7.50 7.58
C ASN A 551 11.43 8.65 8.33
N ASP A 552 11.72 9.90 7.97
CA ASP A 552 11.16 11.08 8.64
C ASP A 552 10.93 12.20 7.61
N LEU A 553 9.65 12.42 7.27
CA LEU A 553 9.22 13.55 6.45
C LEU A 553 7.76 13.88 6.69
N SER A 554 7.30 14.97 6.09
CA SER A 554 5.89 15.34 6.03
C SER A 554 5.46 15.57 4.59
N ILE A 555 4.31 15.01 4.22
CA ILE A 555 3.67 15.21 2.92
C ILE A 555 2.40 16.02 3.13
N ASN A 556 2.24 17.15 2.46
CA ASN A 556 0.96 17.84 2.49
C ASN A 556 -0.01 17.20 1.50
N LEU A 557 -1.09 16.59 1.99
CA LEU A 557 -2.06 15.87 1.14
C LEU A 557 -2.84 16.81 0.21
N LEU A 558 -2.92 18.11 0.52
CA LEU A 558 -3.58 19.12 -0.32
C LEU A 558 -2.68 19.73 -1.38
N THR A 559 -1.38 19.89 -1.12
CA THR A 559 -0.43 20.50 -2.06
C THR A 559 0.49 19.50 -2.76
N GLY A 560 0.88 18.44 -2.05
CA GLY A 560 1.92 17.48 -2.44
C GLY A 560 3.32 18.03 -2.22
N GLU A 561 3.44 19.11 -1.44
CA GLU A 561 4.71 19.58 -0.92
C GLU A 561 5.25 18.59 0.10
N VAL A 562 6.56 18.40 0.07
CA VAL A 562 7.33 17.60 1.02
C VAL A 562 8.11 18.55 1.92
N ALA A 563 8.14 18.26 3.21
CA ALA A 563 8.99 18.93 4.19
C ALA A 563 9.71 17.88 5.05
N PRO A 564 10.95 18.14 5.50
CA PRO A 564 11.63 17.28 6.48
C PRO A 564 10.98 17.35 7.86
#